data_AF-A0A838G6S9-F1
#
_entry.id   AF-A0A838G6S9-F1
#
_cell.length_a   1.000
_cell.length_b   1.000
_cell.length_c   1.000
_cell.angle_alpha   90.00
_cell.angle_beta   90.00
_cell.angle_gamma   90.00
#
_symmetry.space_group_name_H-M   'P 1'
#
loop_
_entity.id
_entity.type
_entity.pdbx_description
1 polymer ?
#
loop_
_entity_poly.entity_id
_entity_poly.type
_entity_poly.pdbx_seq_one_letter_code
_entity_poly.pdbx_strand_id
1 'polypeptide(L)'
;VRDPSKVAWLSQTTLSVDETMTIVRAIRKRFPALLDPPSDDICYATQNRQMAIKEISRSADLVIVVGSGNSSNSVRLVEVALEAGAQAAYRVDDASEIEEAWLEDVDRVSVTSGASVPENLVDGVLSFLADRGYPDAQAVHTAEESLIFALPPELRRDIRSAETARA
;
A
#
# COMPACT_ATOMS: atom_id res chain seq x y z
N VAL A 1 -18.93 -8.96 -25.85
CA VAL A 1 -18.96 -10.36 -25.38
C VAL A 1 -20.02 -11.13 -26.14
N ARG A 2 -19.87 -12.47 -26.26
CA ARG A 2 -20.82 -13.32 -27.01
C ARG A 2 -22.16 -13.50 -26.30
N ASP A 3 -22.15 -13.59 -24.96
CA ASP A 3 -23.34 -13.68 -24.13
C ASP A 3 -23.26 -12.64 -22.99
N PRO A 4 -24.06 -11.56 -23.03
CA PRO A 4 -24.07 -10.53 -21.98
C PRO A 4 -24.54 -11.02 -20.59
N SER A 5 -25.18 -12.19 -20.50
CA SER A 5 -25.65 -12.78 -19.25
C SER A 5 -24.60 -13.65 -18.55
N LYS A 6 -23.49 -13.94 -19.22
CA LYS A 6 -22.39 -14.80 -18.73
C LYS A 6 -21.08 -14.04 -18.71
N VAL A 7 -21.03 -12.99 -17.92
CA VAL A 7 -19.83 -12.14 -17.75
C VAL A 7 -19.48 -12.13 -16.27
N ALA A 8 -18.21 -12.41 -15.96
CA ALA A 8 -17.62 -12.20 -14.65
C ALA A 8 -16.48 -11.19 -14.78
N TRP A 9 -16.14 -10.51 -13.69
CA TRP A 9 -14.95 -9.68 -13.62
C TRP A 9 -13.95 -10.25 -12.60
N LEU A 10 -12.69 -9.94 -12.82
CA LEU A 10 -11.58 -10.19 -11.91
C LEU A 10 -10.70 -8.94 -11.87
N SER A 11 -9.93 -8.76 -10.79
CA SER A 11 -8.94 -7.68 -10.71
C SER A 11 -7.54 -8.15 -10.35
N GLN A 12 -6.56 -7.31 -10.67
CA GLN A 12 -5.23 -7.42 -10.10
C GLN A 12 -5.26 -7.06 -8.60
N THR A 13 -4.44 -7.74 -7.80
CA THR A 13 -4.48 -7.66 -6.33
C THR A 13 -4.06 -6.30 -5.75
N THR A 14 -3.35 -5.47 -6.52
CA THR A 14 -2.70 -4.22 -6.07
C THR A 14 -3.36 -2.94 -6.62
N LEU A 15 -4.57 -3.03 -7.18
CA LEU A 15 -5.26 -1.86 -7.72
C LEU A 15 -5.83 -0.94 -6.60
N SER A 16 -6.18 0.30 -6.96
CA SER A 16 -7.01 1.16 -6.10
C SER A 16 -8.37 0.51 -5.91
N VAL A 17 -8.80 0.37 -4.67
CA VAL A 17 -10.13 -0.17 -4.34
C VAL A 17 -11.22 0.71 -4.95
N ASP A 18 -11.10 2.03 -4.80
CA ASP A 18 -12.15 2.97 -5.20
C ASP A 18 -12.26 3.09 -6.73
N GLU A 19 -11.12 3.13 -7.42
CA GLU A 19 -11.10 3.16 -8.88
C GLU A 19 -11.65 1.86 -9.45
N THR A 20 -11.20 0.71 -8.92
CA THR A 20 -11.69 -0.61 -9.35
C THR A 20 -13.21 -0.68 -9.19
N MET A 21 -13.75 -0.26 -8.06
CA MET A 21 -15.20 -0.27 -7.83
C MET A 21 -15.93 0.73 -8.71
N THR A 22 -15.31 1.85 -9.09
CA THR A 22 -15.88 2.79 -10.08
C THR A 22 -15.98 2.16 -11.46
N ILE A 23 -14.95 1.45 -11.91
CA ILE A 23 -14.93 0.73 -13.18
C ILE A 23 -15.95 -0.41 -13.15
N VAL A 24 -16.01 -1.21 -12.08
CA VAL A 24 -16.99 -2.29 -11.92
C VAL A 24 -18.42 -1.77 -11.98
N ARG A 25 -18.72 -0.62 -11.35
CA ARG A 25 -20.03 0.04 -11.47
C ARG A 25 -20.34 0.43 -12.92
N ALA A 26 -19.36 0.94 -13.67
CA ALA A 26 -19.54 1.27 -15.07
C ALA A 26 -19.77 0.02 -15.96
N ILE A 27 -19.01 -1.06 -15.71
CA ILE A 27 -19.19 -2.34 -16.40
C ILE A 27 -20.58 -2.91 -16.10
N ARG A 28 -21.04 -2.83 -14.85
CA ARG A 28 -22.37 -3.31 -14.44
C ARG A 28 -23.52 -2.56 -15.10
N LYS A 29 -23.36 -1.25 -15.39
CA LYS A 29 -24.34 -0.50 -16.20
C LYS A 29 -24.49 -1.11 -17.61
N ARG A 30 -23.42 -1.66 -18.18
CA ARG A 30 -23.42 -2.32 -19.49
C ARG A 30 -23.85 -3.79 -19.43
N PHE A 31 -23.50 -4.48 -18.35
CA PHE A 31 -23.83 -5.89 -18.11
C PHE A 31 -24.55 -6.03 -16.76
N PRO A 32 -25.88 -5.90 -16.72
CA PRO A 32 -26.62 -5.95 -15.45
C PRO A 32 -26.51 -7.28 -14.70
N ALA A 33 -26.22 -8.38 -15.41
CA ALA A 33 -26.01 -9.72 -14.86
C ALA A 33 -24.52 -10.02 -14.58
N LEU A 34 -23.65 -9.00 -14.48
CA LEU A 34 -22.24 -9.15 -14.16
C LEU A 34 -22.07 -9.93 -12.84
N LEU A 35 -21.31 -11.02 -12.90
CA LEU A 35 -20.96 -11.83 -11.75
C LEU A 35 -19.73 -11.23 -11.04
N ASP A 36 -19.86 -11.08 -9.72
CA ASP A 36 -18.78 -10.70 -8.84
C ASP A 36 -17.88 -11.92 -8.52
N PRO A 37 -16.59 -11.71 -8.27
CA PRO A 37 -15.75 -12.77 -7.74
C PRO A 37 -16.28 -13.21 -6.36
N PRO A 38 -16.11 -14.50 -5.98
CA PRO A 38 -16.64 -15.03 -4.72
C PRO A 38 -16.00 -14.39 -3.47
N SER A 39 -14.84 -13.75 -3.64
CA SER A 39 -14.14 -12.93 -2.66
C SER A 39 -13.47 -11.76 -3.38
N ASP A 40 -13.16 -10.67 -2.67
CA ASP A 40 -12.40 -9.57 -3.26
C ASP A 40 -11.04 -10.06 -3.79
N ASP A 41 -10.75 -9.74 -5.05
CA ASP A 41 -9.47 -10.06 -5.67
C ASP A 41 -8.35 -9.08 -5.26
N ILE A 42 -8.70 -7.88 -4.77
CA ILE A 42 -7.73 -6.96 -4.16
C ILE A 42 -7.37 -7.52 -2.79
N CYS A 43 -6.09 -7.79 -2.57
CA CYS A 43 -5.67 -8.51 -1.37
C CYS A 43 -5.82 -7.64 -0.11
N TYR A 44 -5.99 -8.27 1.05
CA TYR A 44 -6.17 -7.59 2.33
C TYR A 44 -5.06 -6.57 2.60
N ALA A 45 -3.80 -6.90 2.27
CA ALA A 45 -2.64 -6.04 2.51
C ALA A 45 -2.72 -4.72 1.73
N THR A 46 -3.23 -4.75 0.50
CA THR A 46 -3.47 -3.54 -0.31
C THR A 46 -4.65 -2.75 0.24
N GLN A 47 -5.76 -3.41 0.58
CA GLN A 47 -6.93 -2.73 1.16
C GLN A 47 -6.58 -2.02 2.47
N ASN A 48 -5.89 -2.70 3.39
CA ASN A 48 -5.50 -2.17 4.69
C ASN A 48 -4.59 -0.95 4.56
N ARG A 49 -3.58 -1.01 3.68
CA ARG A 49 -2.68 0.13 3.44
C ARG A 49 -3.41 1.32 2.82
N GLN A 50 -4.33 1.07 1.88
CA GLN A 50 -5.16 2.14 1.31
C GLN A 50 -6.12 2.73 2.35
N MET A 51 -6.66 1.95 3.29
CA MET A 51 -7.45 2.49 4.39
C MET A 51 -6.61 3.33 5.35
N ALA A 52 -5.43 2.84 5.73
CA ALA A 52 -4.49 3.56 6.60
C ALA A 52 -4.07 4.89 5.98
N ILE A 53 -3.67 4.88 4.70
CA ILE A 53 -3.21 6.10 4.05
C ILE A 53 -4.35 7.12 3.86
N LYS A 54 -5.59 6.67 3.60
CA LYS A 54 -6.75 7.56 3.54
C LYS A 54 -6.99 8.28 4.86
N GLU A 55 -6.78 7.60 5.99
CA GLU A 55 -6.98 8.20 7.31
C GLU A 55 -5.93 9.27 7.60
N ILE A 56 -4.64 8.97 7.38
CA ILE A 56 -3.55 9.93 7.66
C ILE A 56 -3.52 11.10 6.66
N SER A 57 -4.01 10.90 5.43
CA SER A 57 -3.93 11.92 4.37
C SER A 57 -4.89 13.09 4.53
N ARG A 58 -6.04 12.93 5.19
CA ARG A 58 -7.09 13.99 5.29
C ARG A 58 -6.62 15.32 5.89
N SER A 59 -5.51 15.31 6.59
CA SER A 59 -4.97 16.47 7.31
C SER A 59 -3.47 16.66 7.08
N ALA A 60 -2.89 15.91 6.15
CA ALA A 60 -1.47 15.97 5.85
C ALA A 60 -1.20 17.05 4.80
N ASP A 61 -0.24 17.93 5.08
CA ASP A 61 0.29 18.83 4.07
C ASP A 61 1.20 18.04 3.12
N LEU A 62 1.92 17.05 3.66
CA LEU A 62 2.79 16.16 2.89
C LEU A 62 2.57 14.69 3.27
N VAL A 63 2.46 13.82 2.27
CA VAL A 63 2.52 12.37 2.43
C VAL A 63 3.76 11.81 1.74
N ILE A 64 4.60 11.08 2.48
CA ILE A 64 5.76 10.38 1.94
C ILE A 64 5.46 8.88 1.94
N VAL A 65 5.47 8.28 0.75
CA VAL A 65 5.30 6.84 0.55
C VAL A 65 6.66 6.21 0.26
N VAL A 66 7.16 5.41 1.18
CA VAL A 66 8.41 4.67 0.97
C VAL A 66 8.14 3.43 0.12
N GLY A 67 8.97 3.18 -0.88
CA GLY A 67 9.01 1.96 -1.67
C GLY A 67 9.35 2.22 -3.14
N SER A 68 9.55 1.15 -3.90
CA SER A 68 10.09 1.29 -5.25
C SER A 68 9.08 1.78 -6.28
N GLY A 69 9.56 2.54 -7.27
CA GLY A 69 8.77 3.00 -8.41
C GLY A 69 8.24 1.88 -9.31
N ASN A 70 8.77 0.67 -9.20
CA ASN A 70 8.25 -0.51 -9.90
C ASN A 70 7.14 -1.26 -9.12
N SER A 71 6.86 -0.85 -7.87
CA SER A 71 5.82 -1.44 -7.04
C SER A 71 4.48 -0.76 -7.31
N SER A 72 3.58 -1.47 -7.99
CA SER A 72 2.20 -0.99 -8.24
C SER A 72 1.49 -0.58 -6.95
N ASN A 73 1.70 -1.30 -5.84
CA ASN A 73 1.09 -0.94 -4.56
C ASN A 73 1.66 0.38 -4.01
N SER A 74 2.98 0.59 -4.09
CA SER A 74 3.62 1.81 -3.59
C SER A 74 3.22 3.03 -4.43
N VAL A 75 3.24 2.91 -5.75
CA VAL A 75 2.77 3.97 -6.66
C VAL A 75 1.31 4.30 -6.39
N ARG A 76 0.48 3.28 -6.18
CA ARG A 76 -0.95 3.49 -5.95
C ARG A 76 -1.25 4.22 -4.65
N LEU A 77 -0.45 4.02 -3.61
CA LEU A 77 -0.62 4.73 -2.34
C LEU A 77 -0.49 6.24 -2.53
N VAL A 78 0.40 6.74 -3.39
CA VAL A 78 0.51 8.19 -3.68
C VAL A 78 -0.80 8.73 -4.25
N GLU A 79 -1.36 8.05 -5.24
CA GLU A 79 -2.63 8.45 -5.87
C GLU A 79 -3.76 8.46 -4.83
N VAL A 80 -3.85 7.42 -4.00
CA VAL A 80 -4.87 7.30 -2.95
C VAL A 80 -4.71 8.38 -1.89
N ALA A 81 -3.49 8.79 -1.55
CA ALA A 81 -3.24 9.89 -0.61
C ALA A 81 -3.78 11.23 -1.14
N LEU A 82 -3.48 11.54 -2.40
CA LEU A 82 -3.95 12.77 -3.06
C LEU A 82 -5.49 12.77 -3.17
N GLU A 83 -6.09 11.66 -3.59
CA GLU A 83 -7.55 11.50 -3.65
C GLU A 83 -8.22 11.63 -2.26
N ALA A 84 -7.50 11.26 -1.20
CA ALA A 84 -7.98 11.35 0.19
C ALA A 84 -7.82 12.73 0.82
N GLY A 85 -7.15 13.68 0.14
CA GLY A 85 -7.04 15.07 0.56
C GLY A 85 -5.67 15.53 1.05
N ALA A 86 -4.60 14.73 0.84
CA ALA A 86 -3.25 15.23 1.06
C ALA A 86 -2.94 16.41 0.11
N GLN A 87 -2.29 17.47 0.61
CA GLN A 87 -1.95 18.61 -0.25
C GLN A 87 -0.84 18.27 -1.25
N ALA A 88 0.14 17.48 -0.81
CA ALA A 88 1.18 16.89 -1.64
C ALA A 88 1.46 15.44 -1.22
N ALA A 89 1.87 14.60 -2.18
CA ALA A 89 2.30 13.25 -1.92
C ALA A 89 3.41 12.81 -2.88
N TYR A 90 4.47 12.20 -2.34
CA TYR A 90 5.60 11.71 -3.12
C TYR A 90 5.98 10.29 -2.73
N ARG A 91 6.51 9.56 -3.71
CA ARG A 91 7.09 8.24 -3.52
C ARG A 91 8.60 8.34 -3.56
N VAL A 92 9.25 7.75 -2.57
CA VAL A 92 10.71 7.69 -2.45
C VAL A 92 11.17 6.25 -2.24
N ASP A 93 12.29 5.86 -2.82
CA ASP A 93 12.94 4.58 -2.52
C ASP A 93 13.54 4.60 -1.10
N ASP A 94 14.12 5.73 -0.67
CA ASP A 94 14.64 5.96 0.67
C ASP A 94 14.73 7.46 1.02
N ALA A 95 15.25 7.79 2.21
CA ALA A 95 15.33 9.17 2.69
C ALA A 95 16.21 10.10 1.84
N SER A 96 17.14 9.58 1.05
CA SER A 96 18.03 10.39 0.21
C SER A 96 17.33 11.03 -0.99
N GLU A 97 16.15 10.53 -1.36
CA GLU A 97 15.33 11.09 -2.45
C GLU A 97 14.37 12.20 -1.96
N ILE A 98 14.32 12.48 -0.65
CA ILE A 98 13.47 13.55 -0.13
C ILE A 98 14.11 14.90 -0.45
N GLU A 99 13.40 15.72 -1.21
CA GLU A 99 13.83 17.10 -1.50
C GLU A 99 13.42 18.04 -0.37
N GLU A 100 14.34 18.88 0.11
CA GLU A 100 14.09 19.85 1.19
C GLU A 100 12.93 20.80 0.86
N ALA A 101 12.78 21.15 -0.42
CA ALA A 101 11.71 22.01 -0.89
C ALA A 101 10.31 21.44 -0.63
N TRP A 102 10.18 20.12 -0.46
CA TRP A 102 8.89 19.51 -0.11
C TRP A 102 8.47 19.78 1.34
N LEU A 103 9.40 20.20 2.20
CA LEU A 103 9.17 20.46 3.62
C LEU A 103 8.97 21.95 3.93
N GLU A 104 9.05 22.83 2.93
CA GLU A 104 8.77 24.25 3.08
C GLU A 104 7.28 24.46 3.42
N ASP A 105 7.00 25.19 4.50
CA ASP A 105 5.64 25.48 5.00
C ASP A 105 4.77 24.23 5.27
N VAL A 106 5.40 23.10 5.62
CA VAL A 106 4.73 21.85 5.98
C VAL A 106 4.67 21.68 7.50
N ASP A 107 3.47 21.66 8.08
CA ASP A 107 3.26 21.44 9.51
C ASP A 107 3.02 19.95 9.83
N ARG A 108 2.39 19.21 8.92
CA ARG A 108 2.09 17.78 9.09
C ARG A 108 2.59 16.93 7.93
N VAL A 109 3.60 16.11 8.22
CA VAL A 109 4.06 15.02 7.36
C VAL A 109 3.45 13.70 7.82
N SER A 110 2.88 12.94 6.89
CA SER A 110 2.47 11.56 7.08
C SER A 110 3.39 10.62 6.32
N VAL A 111 3.81 9.53 6.96
CA VAL A 111 4.72 8.54 6.36
C VAL A 111 4.02 7.19 6.30
N THR A 112 4.16 6.50 5.18
CA THR A 112 3.73 5.10 5.03
C THR A 112 4.67 4.37 4.09
N SER A 113 4.45 3.06 3.89
CA SER A 113 5.29 2.26 3.01
C SER A 113 4.51 1.20 2.22
N GLY A 114 5.07 0.81 1.09
CA GLY A 114 4.61 -0.35 0.35
C GLY A 114 4.78 -1.67 1.12
N ALA A 115 4.04 -2.70 0.73
CA ALA A 115 4.06 -4.00 1.42
C ALA A 115 5.41 -4.72 1.41
N SER A 116 6.31 -4.40 0.47
CA SER A 116 7.61 -5.06 0.28
C SER A 116 8.80 -4.25 0.81
N VAL A 117 8.55 -3.22 1.61
CA VAL A 117 9.58 -2.27 2.04
C VAL A 117 10.19 -2.72 3.37
N PRO A 118 11.52 -2.86 3.46
CA PRO A 118 12.22 -3.08 4.72
C PRO A 118 11.99 -1.95 5.73
N GLU A 119 11.79 -2.31 6.99
CA GLU A 119 11.50 -1.35 8.08
C GLU A 119 12.57 -0.28 8.23
N ASN A 120 13.86 -0.65 8.05
CA ASN A 120 14.98 0.28 8.16
C ASN A 120 14.93 1.45 7.15
N LEU A 121 14.22 1.30 6.01
CA LEU A 121 14.04 2.40 5.06
C LEU A 121 13.01 3.41 5.57
N VAL A 122 11.96 2.92 6.26
CA VAL A 122 10.98 3.78 6.93
C VAL A 122 11.64 4.51 8.09
N ASP A 123 12.44 3.80 8.90
CA ASP A 123 13.19 4.40 10.01
C ASP A 123 14.16 5.49 9.53
N GLY A 124 14.78 5.28 8.37
CA GLY A 124 15.64 6.29 7.73
C GLY A 124 14.88 7.57 7.39
N VAL A 125 13.65 7.45 6.86
CA VAL A 125 12.78 8.61 6.58
C VAL A 125 12.34 9.31 7.87
N LEU A 126 11.95 8.55 8.89
CA LEU A 126 11.58 9.12 10.18
C LEU A 126 12.75 9.86 10.83
N SER A 127 13.96 9.31 10.76
CA SER A 127 15.18 9.95 11.27
C SER A 127 15.49 11.23 10.50
N PHE A 128 15.37 11.20 9.17
CA PHE A 128 15.56 12.38 8.32
C PHE A 128 14.60 13.53 8.68
N LEU A 129 13.33 13.21 8.98
CA LEU A 129 12.35 14.19 9.42
C LEU A 129 12.65 14.71 10.83
N ALA A 130 13.07 13.83 11.74
CA ALA A 130 13.45 14.23 13.11
C ALA A 130 14.62 15.23 13.12
N ASP A 131 15.64 15.01 12.27
CA ASP A 131 16.77 15.94 12.11
C ASP A 131 16.35 17.33 11.62
N ARG A 132 15.14 17.46 11.05
CA ARG A 132 14.54 18.72 10.57
C ARG A 132 13.51 19.31 11.52
N GLY A 133 13.40 18.76 12.73
CA GLY A 133 12.57 19.31 13.80
C GLY A 133 11.14 18.76 13.84
N TYR A 134 10.80 17.76 13.03
CA TYR A 134 9.55 17.04 13.20
C TYR A 134 9.62 16.16 14.47
N PRO A 135 8.54 16.06 15.26
CA PRO A 135 8.50 15.24 16.46
C PRO A 135 8.43 13.75 16.11
N ASP A 136 8.57 12.90 17.14
CA ASP A 136 8.38 11.46 17.02
C ASP A 136 7.03 11.13 16.36
N ALA A 137 7.06 10.17 15.44
CA ALA A 137 5.88 9.76 14.69
C ALA A 137 4.80 9.17 15.60
N GLN A 138 3.56 9.58 15.38
CA GLN A 138 2.39 8.99 16.03
C GLN A 138 1.82 7.89 15.14
N ALA A 139 1.91 6.64 15.60
CA ALA A 139 1.38 5.50 14.84
C ALA A 139 -0.16 5.55 14.77
N VAL A 140 -0.68 5.44 13.55
CA VAL A 140 -2.12 5.33 13.28
C VAL A 140 -2.43 3.90 12.87
N HIS A 141 -3.22 3.20 13.68
CA HIS A 141 -3.63 1.83 13.44
C HIS A 141 -5.08 1.77 12.97
N THR A 142 -5.32 1.37 11.73
CA THR A 142 -6.67 1.24 11.16
C THR A 142 -7.16 -0.21 11.08
N ALA A 143 -6.24 -1.19 11.14
CA ALA A 143 -6.55 -2.61 11.08
C ALA A 143 -5.45 -3.44 11.74
N GLU A 144 -5.81 -4.62 12.28
CA GLU A 144 -4.84 -5.64 12.70
C GLU A 144 -4.64 -6.68 11.60
N GLU A 145 -3.38 -6.96 11.25
CA GLU A 145 -3.00 -8.01 10.30
C GLU A 145 -2.45 -9.23 11.07
N SER A 146 -3.16 -10.36 11.03
CA SER A 146 -2.78 -11.60 11.73
C SER A 146 -2.48 -12.79 10.81
N LEU A 147 -2.58 -12.58 9.49
CA LEU A 147 -2.47 -13.66 8.52
C LEU A 147 -1.00 -13.99 8.19
N ILE A 148 -0.61 -15.24 8.38
CA ILE A 148 0.76 -15.73 8.10
C ILE A 148 0.71 -16.85 7.07
N PHE A 149 1.46 -16.69 5.98
CA PHE A 149 1.68 -17.75 5.00
C PHE A 149 2.90 -18.59 5.40
N ALA A 150 2.64 -19.79 5.91
CA ALA A 150 3.71 -20.72 6.26
C ALA A 150 4.45 -21.21 5.01
N LEU A 151 5.76 -21.44 5.14
CA LEU A 151 6.55 -22.05 4.07
C LEU A 151 5.98 -23.43 3.68
N PRO A 152 6.08 -23.82 2.40
CA PRO A 152 5.81 -25.18 1.96
C PRO A 152 6.52 -26.23 2.83
N PRO A 153 5.89 -27.39 3.14
CA PRO A 153 6.48 -28.44 3.96
C PRO A 153 7.85 -28.91 3.47
N GLU A 154 8.09 -28.90 2.16
CA GLU A 154 9.33 -29.31 1.50
C GLU A 154 10.48 -28.39 1.91
N LEU A 155 10.30 -27.07 1.79
CA LEU A 155 11.30 -26.08 2.21
C LEU A 155 11.57 -26.13 3.72
N ARG A 156 10.54 -26.40 4.53
CA ARG A 156 10.71 -26.59 5.98
C ARG A 156 11.52 -27.83 6.35
N ARG A 157 11.59 -28.85 5.49
CA ARG A 157 12.43 -30.05 5.69
C ARG A 157 13.87 -29.77 5.28
N ASP A 158 14.06 -29.07 4.16
CA ASP A 158 15.39 -28.75 3.65
C ASP A 158 16.14 -27.80 4.58
N ILE A 159 15.47 -26.77 5.11
CA ILE A 159 16.05 -25.85 6.11
C ILE A 159 16.48 -26.62 7.36
N ARG A 160 15.62 -27.49 7.92
CA ARG A 160 15.96 -28.31 9.10
C ARG A 160 17.13 -29.25 8.83
N SER A 161 17.18 -29.85 7.64
CA SER A 161 18.29 -30.72 7.23
C SER A 161 19.60 -29.93 7.12
N ALA A 162 19.55 -28.71 6.56
CA ALA A 162 20.71 -27.84 6.42
C ALA A 162 21.22 -27.30 7.76
N GLU A 163 20.33 -26.98 8.70
CA GLU A 163 20.69 -26.58 10.08
C GLU A 163 21.33 -27.75 10.84
N THR A 164 20.79 -28.96 10.69
CA THR A 164 21.35 -30.17 11.32
C THR A 164 22.72 -30.53 10.74
N ALA A 165 22.96 -30.27 9.45
CA ALA A 165 24.26 -30.52 8.82
C ALA A 165 25.34 -29.45 9.14
N ARG A 166 24.93 -28.30 9.68
CA ARG A 166 25.83 -27.21 10.11
C ARG A 166 26.19 -27.27 11.60
N ALA A 167 25.47 -28.07 12.38
CA ALA A 167 25.69 -28.31 13.80
C ALA A 167 26.65 -29.48 14.03
#